data_AF-A0A2V7NDQ2-F1
#
_entry.id   AF-A0A2V7NDQ2-F1
#
_cell.length_a   1.000
_cell.length_b   1.000
_cell.length_c   1.000
_cell.angle_alpha   90.00
_cell.angle_beta   90.00
_cell.angle_gamma   90.00
#
_symmetry.space_group_name_H-M   'P 1'
#
loop_
_entity.id
_entity.type
_entity.pdbx_description
1 polymer ?
#
loop_
_entity_poly.entity_id
_entity_poly.type
_entity_poly.pdbx_seq_one_letter_code
_entity_poly.pdbx_strand_id
1 'polypeptide(L)'
;MALLGLACGGDGGGTQPPGPPADLVKSGGDGQSWYFNNPLPTALSVTAVDVDGRAVPGVVIMWAVASGGGSVTPTQSTTNANGVATTTDSIGGSTIQMVNATFTGLAGPVSFTEQATTPPTAAAVNVGD
;
A
#
# COMPACT_ATOMS: atom_id res chain seq x y z
N MET A 1 25.07 -18.82 -49.30
CA MET A 1 25.67 -19.67 -48.25
C MET A 1 26.56 -18.73 -47.45
N ALA A 2 26.34 -18.43 -46.18
CA ALA A 2 25.87 -19.28 -45.11
C ALA A 2 24.92 -18.53 -44.15
N LEU A 3 24.00 -19.32 -43.58
CA LEU A 3 23.28 -19.08 -42.32
C LEU A 3 24.27 -18.70 -41.19
N LEU A 4 23.80 -17.97 -40.18
CA LEU A 4 24.04 -18.12 -38.72
C LEU A 4 23.62 -16.79 -38.05
N GLY A 5 22.67 -16.67 -37.13
CA GLY A 5 21.77 -17.61 -36.48
C GLY A 5 20.79 -16.80 -35.62
N LEU A 6 19.54 -17.25 -35.54
CA LEU A 6 18.58 -16.82 -34.53
C LEU A 6 19.23 -16.98 -33.15
N ALA A 7 19.51 -15.87 -32.47
CA ALA A 7 19.64 -15.90 -31.01
C ALA A 7 18.23 -15.81 -30.41
N CYS A 8 17.46 -16.89 -30.54
CA CYS A 8 16.46 -17.24 -29.54
C CYS A 8 17.23 -17.91 -28.40
N GLY A 9 17.87 -17.09 -27.56
CA GLY A 9 18.59 -17.55 -26.37
C GLY A 9 17.63 -17.59 -25.20
N GLY A 10 16.95 -18.71 -25.01
CA GLY A 10 16.32 -19.05 -23.75
C GLY A 10 17.34 -19.76 -22.87
N ASP A 11 17.86 -19.07 -21.86
CA ASP A 11 18.70 -19.64 -20.81
C ASP A 11 18.34 -19.03 -19.45
N GLY A 12 17.72 -19.81 -18.57
CA GLY A 12 17.77 -19.61 -17.12
C GLY A 12 16.87 -18.52 -16.52
N GLY A 13 15.97 -18.92 -15.61
CA GLY A 13 14.99 -18.05 -14.98
C GLY A 13 15.57 -16.82 -14.28
N GLY A 14 14.87 -15.69 -14.41
CA GLY A 14 15.06 -14.53 -13.51
C GLY A 14 14.80 -13.13 -14.08
N THR A 15 14.61 -12.93 -15.39
CA THR A 15 14.65 -11.54 -15.95
C THR A 15 13.54 -11.16 -16.92
N GLN A 16 12.52 -12.02 -17.16
CA GLN A 16 11.37 -11.55 -17.93
C GLN A 16 10.68 -10.42 -17.14
N PRO A 17 10.54 -9.22 -17.71
CA PRO A 17 9.82 -8.14 -17.05
C PRO A 17 8.45 -8.65 -16.63
N PRO A 18 8.01 -8.34 -15.41
CA PRO A 18 6.63 -8.60 -15.01
C PRO A 18 5.70 -8.02 -16.08
N GLY A 19 4.64 -8.75 -16.42
CA GLY A 19 3.62 -8.26 -17.33
C GLY A 19 2.80 -7.15 -16.69
N PRO A 20 1.67 -6.77 -17.31
CA PRO A 20 0.84 -5.69 -16.81
C PRO A 20 0.34 -6.01 -15.39
N PRO A 21 0.26 -5.01 -14.50
CA PRO A 21 -0.29 -5.23 -13.17
C PRO A 21 -1.75 -5.66 -13.28
N ALA A 22 -2.08 -6.78 -12.64
CA ALA A 22 -3.41 -7.37 -12.66
C ALA A 22 -4.12 -7.20 -11.32
N ASP A 23 -3.37 -7.22 -10.21
CA ASP A 23 -3.92 -7.17 -8.87
C ASP A 23 -3.04 -6.37 -7.89
N LEU A 24 -3.64 -5.95 -6.78
CA LEU A 24 -2.94 -5.34 -5.64
C LEU A 24 -3.10 -6.21 -4.40
N VAL A 25 -1.96 -6.61 -3.83
CA VAL A 25 -1.91 -7.33 -2.57
C VAL A 25 -1.53 -6.36 -1.47
N LYS A 26 -2.22 -6.36 -0.34
CA LYS A 26 -1.79 -5.59 0.84
C LYS A 26 -0.50 -6.18 1.39
N SER A 27 0.52 -5.35 1.50
CA SER A 27 1.82 -5.74 2.05
C SER A 27 1.94 -5.38 3.54
N GLY A 28 1.09 -4.50 4.07
CA GLY A 28 1.09 -4.14 5.48
C GLY A 28 0.43 -2.80 5.79
N GLY A 29 0.33 -2.53 7.10
CA GLY A 29 -0.25 -1.30 7.63
C GLY A 29 -1.77 -1.29 7.71
N ASP A 30 -2.47 -2.40 7.41
CA ASP A 30 -3.92 -2.46 7.61
C ASP A 30 -4.32 -2.80 9.05
N GLY A 31 -5.46 -2.29 9.50
CA GLY A 31 -6.04 -2.68 10.79
C GLY A 31 -5.36 -2.01 11.98
N GLN A 32 -4.61 -0.92 11.78
CA GLN A 32 -3.93 -0.27 12.90
C GLN A 32 -4.91 0.49 13.77
N SER A 33 -4.52 0.66 15.02
CA SER A 33 -5.25 1.46 15.99
C SER A 33 -4.35 2.58 16.48
N TRP A 34 -4.76 3.83 16.29
CA TRP A 34 -3.97 4.98 16.70
C TRP A 34 -4.84 6.12 17.24
N TYR A 35 -4.20 7.16 17.76
CA TYR A 35 -4.92 8.30 18.33
C TYR A 35 -5.48 9.23 17.25
N PHE A 36 -6.65 9.81 17.52
CA PHE A 36 -7.30 10.79 16.64
C PHE A 36 -6.33 11.93 16.24
N ASN A 37 -6.40 12.36 14.97
CA ASN A 37 -5.59 13.44 14.39
C ASN A 37 -4.07 13.21 14.40
N ASN A 38 -3.63 11.95 14.38
CA ASN A 38 -2.22 11.60 14.48
C ASN A 38 -1.80 10.68 13.30
N PRO A 39 -0.58 10.83 12.75
CA PRO A 39 -0.09 9.96 11.68
C PRO A 39 0.07 8.53 12.21
N LEU A 40 -0.28 7.54 11.38
CA LEU A 40 -0.14 6.13 11.75
C LEU A 40 1.34 5.75 11.89
N PRO A 41 1.68 4.89 12.86
CA PRO A 41 3.05 4.46 13.09
C PRO A 41 3.57 3.56 11.95
N THR A 42 2.69 2.80 11.30
CA THR A 42 3.04 1.98 10.14
C THR A 42 2.46 2.60 8.88
N ALA A 43 3.29 2.75 7.85
CA ALA A 43 2.82 3.16 6.53
C ALA A 43 1.97 2.04 5.91
N LEU A 44 0.91 2.41 5.20
CA LEU A 44 0.15 1.49 4.37
C LEU A 44 1.03 1.06 3.19
N SER A 45 1.07 -0.24 2.90
CA SER A 45 1.84 -0.77 1.79
C SER A 45 1.02 -1.75 0.96
N VAL A 46 1.19 -1.66 -0.36
CA VAL A 46 0.62 -2.59 -1.33
C VAL A 46 1.70 -3.06 -2.28
N THR A 47 1.57 -4.30 -2.73
CA THR A 47 2.39 -4.90 -3.78
C THR A 47 1.52 -5.07 -5.01
N ALA A 48 1.91 -4.43 -6.12
CA ALA A 48 1.29 -4.69 -7.42
C ALA A 48 1.82 -6.01 -7.96
N VAL A 49 0.92 -6.90 -8.36
CA VAL A 49 1.27 -8.21 -8.92
C VAL A 49 0.58 -8.43 -10.26
N ASP A 50 1.27 -9.17 -11.14
CA ASP A 50 0.71 -9.67 -12.41
C ASP A 50 -0.17 -10.91 -12.16
N VAL A 51 -0.86 -11.41 -13.20
CA VAL A 51 -1.67 -12.64 -13.20
C VAL A 51 -0.88 -13.87 -12.76
N ASP A 52 0.44 -13.87 -12.97
CA ASP A 52 1.37 -14.91 -12.51
C ASP A 52 1.84 -14.73 -11.05
N GLY A 53 1.35 -13.72 -10.34
CA GLY A 53 1.76 -13.39 -8.97
C GLY A 53 3.14 -12.74 -8.85
N ARG A 54 3.70 -12.25 -9.96
CA ARG A 54 5.02 -11.58 -10.00
C ARG A 54 4.86 -10.10 -9.67
N ALA A 55 5.73 -9.57 -8.83
CA ALA A 55 5.67 -8.17 -8.43
C ALA A 55 6.04 -7.23 -9.59
N VAL A 56 5.21 -6.22 -9.86
CA VAL A 56 5.36 -5.30 -11.00
C VAL A 56 5.89 -3.93 -10.54
N PRO A 57 7.13 -3.55 -10.89
CA PRO A 57 7.66 -2.22 -10.59
C PRO A 57 7.13 -1.14 -11.56
N GLY A 58 7.10 0.13 -11.14
CA GLY A 58 6.72 1.25 -11.99
C GLY A 58 5.21 1.51 -12.10
N VAL A 59 4.39 0.85 -11.30
CA VAL A 59 2.93 1.00 -11.28
C VAL A 59 2.54 2.18 -10.39
N VAL A 60 1.75 3.10 -10.94
CA VAL A 60 1.28 4.26 -10.19
C VAL A 60 0.06 3.90 -9.36
N ILE A 61 0.23 3.89 -8.04
CA ILE A 61 -0.83 3.64 -7.07
C ILE A 61 -1.38 4.98 -6.58
N MET A 62 -2.71 5.12 -6.63
CA MET A 62 -3.46 6.22 -6.08
C MET A 62 -4.04 5.83 -4.73
N TRP A 63 -3.91 6.72 -3.75
CA TRP A 63 -4.40 6.56 -2.40
C TRP A 63 -5.45 7.62 -2.13
N ALA A 64 -6.64 7.19 -1.72
CA ALA A 64 -7.76 8.08 -1.41
C ALA A 64 -8.40 7.66 -0.09
N VAL A 65 -8.67 8.63 0.78
CA VAL A 65 -9.46 8.39 1.99
C VAL A 65 -10.93 8.30 1.59
N ALA A 66 -11.54 7.11 1.70
CA ALA A 66 -12.98 6.93 1.48
C ALA A 66 -13.82 7.47 2.63
N SER A 67 -13.34 7.30 3.86
CA SER A 67 -14.03 7.71 5.08
C SER A 67 -13.04 7.88 6.22
N GLY A 68 -13.41 8.63 7.25
CA GLY A 68 -12.60 8.83 8.45
C GLY A 68 -12.22 10.29 8.71
N GLY A 69 -12.19 11.10 7.65
CA GLY A 69 -11.81 12.51 7.71
C GLY A 69 -10.30 12.74 7.92
N GLY A 70 -9.49 11.69 7.77
CA GLY A 70 -8.04 11.78 7.85
C GLY A 70 -7.40 12.18 6.52
N SER A 71 -6.12 11.89 6.36
CA SER A 71 -5.36 12.26 5.16
C SER A 71 -4.22 11.30 4.89
N VAL A 72 -4.04 10.93 3.62
CA VAL A 72 -2.92 10.10 3.17
C VAL A 72 -1.85 10.95 2.51
N THR A 73 -0.58 10.66 2.78
CA THR A 73 0.55 11.34 2.18
C THR A 73 1.70 10.36 1.92
N PRO A 74 2.14 10.23 0.66
CA PRO A 74 1.60 10.88 -0.55
C PRO A 74 0.27 10.25 -1.03
N THR A 75 -0.60 11.03 -1.68
CA THR A 75 -1.85 10.53 -2.32
C THR A 75 -1.61 9.71 -3.58
N GLN A 76 -0.37 9.70 -4.07
CA GLN A 76 0.06 8.90 -5.21
C GLN A 76 1.49 8.41 -4.97
N SER A 77 1.75 7.14 -5.23
CA SER A 77 3.08 6.54 -5.10
C SER A 77 3.31 5.52 -6.21
N THR A 78 4.53 5.47 -6.74
CA THR A 78 4.91 4.46 -7.74
C THR A 78 5.52 3.23 -7.07
N THR A 79 5.21 2.03 -7.55
CA THR A 79 5.81 0.80 -7.05
C THR A 79 7.31 0.75 -7.34
N ASN A 80 8.09 0.35 -6.33
CA ASN A 80 9.55 0.22 -6.42
C ASN A 80 9.96 -1.06 -7.18
N ALA A 81 11.27 -1.36 -7.23
CA ALA A 81 11.81 -2.56 -7.90
C ALA A 81 11.22 -3.90 -7.40
N ASN A 82 10.69 -3.92 -6.17
CA ASN A 82 10.02 -5.09 -5.58
C ASN A 82 8.50 -5.08 -5.82
N GLY A 83 7.99 -4.17 -6.66
CA GLY A 83 6.56 -3.97 -6.90
C GLY A 83 5.79 -3.37 -5.72
N VAL A 84 6.48 -2.81 -4.73
CA VAL A 84 5.86 -2.27 -3.51
C VAL A 84 5.68 -0.76 -3.60
N ALA A 85 4.48 -0.29 -3.28
CA ALA A 85 4.12 1.11 -3.10
C ALA A 85 3.67 1.35 -1.66
N THR A 86 4.00 2.51 -1.12
CA THR A 86 3.70 2.85 0.28
C THR A 86 3.13 4.26 0.40
N THR A 87 2.20 4.45 1.34
CA THR A 87 1.72 5.76 1.76
C THR A 87 1.60 5.83 3.28
N THR A 88 1.73 7.02 3.85
CA THR A 88 1.45 7.23 5.26
C THR A 88 0.04 7.76 5.40
N ASP A 89 -0.80 7.05 6.15
CA ASP A 89 -2.12 7.53 6.51
C ASP A 89 -2.05 8.35 7.82
N SER A 90 -2.95 9.30 7.98
CA SER A 90 -3.16 10.07 9.20
C SER A 90 -4.60 9.91 9.63
N ILE A 91 -4.80 9.39 10.84
CA ILE A 91 -6.13 9.14 11.38
C ILE A 91 -6.85 10.48 11.60
N GLY A 92 -8.06 10.60 11.05
CA GLY A 92 -8.94 11.76 11.22
C GLY A 92 -9.72 11.75 12.52
N GLY A 93 -10.85 12.48 12.53
CA GLY A 93 -11.73 12.60 13.69
C GLY A 93 -12.75 11.47 13.87
N SER A 94 -12.78 10.46 12.99
CA SER A 94 -13.75 9.35 13.07
C SER A 94 -13.13 8.10 13.67
N THR A 95 -13.92 7.29 14.37
CA THR A 95 -13.49 6.01 14.98
C THR A 95 -12.99 4.99 13.97
N ILE A 96 -13.49 5.02 12.74
CA ILE A 96 -13.05 4.14 11.65
C ILE A 96 -12.65 5.01 10.47
N GLN A 97 -11.47 4.75 9.93
CA GLN A 97 -10.95 5.34 8.72
C GLN A 97 -10.77 4.27 7.65
N MET A 98 -11.22 4.58 6.43
CA MET A 98 -11.03 3.71 5.28
C MET A 98 -10.22 4.42 4.21
N VAL A 99 -9.16 3.77 3.75
CA VAL A 99 -8.28 4.25 2.67
C VAL A 99 -8.31 3.27 1.51
N ASN A 100 -8.55 3.75 0.30
CA ASN A 100 -8.52 2.95 -0.91
C ASN A 100 -7.19 3.16 -1.65
N ALA A 101 -6.56 2.04 -2.01
CA ALA A 101 -5.47 1.97 -2.97
C ALA A 101 -6.01 1.48 -4.33
N THR A 102 -5.75 2.23 -5.40
CA THR A 102 -6.14 1.87 -6.77
C THR A 102 -4.98 2.09 -7.73
N PHE A 103 -5.02 1.44 -8.89
CA PHE A 103 -4.17 1.79 -10.03
C PHE A 103 -4.98 1.70 -11.32
N THR A 104 -4.46 2.28 -12.40
CA THR A 104 -5.11 2.26 -13.71
C THR A 104 -5.22 0.84 -14.25
N GLY A 105 -6.44 0.31 -14.35
CA GLY A 105 -6.71 -1.05 -14.85
C GLY A 105 -7.00 -2.09 -13.77
N LEU A 106 -6.99 -1.70 -12.49
CA LEU A 106 -7.41 -2.58 -11.39
C LEU A 106 -8.92 -2.81 -11.41
N ALA A 107 -9.35 -4.06 -11.19
CA ALA A 107 -10.76 -4.44 -11.19
C ALA A 107 -11.55 -3.82 -10.01
N GLY A 108 -10.91 -3.56 -8.87
CA GLY A 108 -11.54 -2.93 -7.71
C GLY A 108 -10.54 -2.40 -6.68
N PRO A 109 -10.90 -1.36 -5.90
CA PRO A 109 -9.99 -0.75 -4.94
C PRO A 109 -9.63 -1.67 -3.79
N VAL A 110 -8.35 -1.68 -3.41
CA VAL A 110 -7.90 -2.32 -2.17
C VAL A 110 -8.18 -1.38 -1.01
N SER A 111 -9.04 -1.81 -0.09
CA SER A 111 -9.49 -0.97 1.03
C SER A 111 -8.74 -1.33 2.31
N PHE A 112 -8.10 -0.35 2.93
CA PHE A 112 -7.47 -0.39 4.24
C PHE A 112 -8.46 0.15 5.27
N THR A 113 -8.47 -0.43 6.47
CA THR A 113 -9.39 -0.06 7.54
C THR A 113 -8.59 0.16 8.81
N GLU A 114 -8.59 1.39 9.28
CA GLU A 114 -7.85 1.84 10.46
C GLU A 114 -8.83 2.29 11.55
N GLN A 115 -8.43 2.16 12.82
CA GLN A 115 -9.25 2.52 13.98
C GLN A 115 -8.64 3.69 14.75
N ALA A 116 -9.43 4.73 14.94
CA ALA A 116 -9.10 5.83 15.81
C ALA A 116 -9.56 5.54 17.25
N THR A 117 -8.65 5.67 18.19
CA THR A 117 -8.88 5.48 19.62
C THR A 117 -8.55 6.77 20.36
N THR A 118 -9.20 6.99 21.50
CA THR A 118 -8.82 8.11 22.38
C THR A 118 -7.50 7.77 23.06
N PRO A 119 -6.58 8.75 23.23
CA PRO A 119 -5.43 8.57 24.11
C PRO A 119 -5.86 8.05 25.47
N PRO A 120 -5.10 7.15 26.11
CA PRO A 120 -5.36 6.83 27.50
C PRO A 120 -5.27 8.15 28.27
N THR A 121 -6.39 8.59 28.82
CA THR A 121 -6.41 9.69 29.79
C THR A 121 -5.49 9.24 30.92
N ALA A 122 -4.36 9.93 31.09
CA ALA A 122 -3.49 9.68 32.23
C ALA A 122 -4.37 9.70 33.48
N ALA A 123 -4.45 8.56 34.15
CA ALA A 123 -5.20 8.41 35.38
C ALA A 123 -4.77 9.55 36.31
N ALA A 124 -5.76 10.20 36.93
CA ALA A 124 -5.53 11.23 37.93
C ALA A 124 -4.39 10.78 38.86
N VAL A 125 -3.33 11.58 38.94
CA VAL A 125 -2.30 11.40 39.95
C VAL A 125 -3.00 11.57 41.30
N ASN A 126 -3.35 10.46 41.94
CA ASN A 126 -3.76 10.49 43.33
C ASN A 126 -2.49 10.77 44.15
N VAL A 127 -2.13 12.05 44.28
CA VAL A 127 -1.13 12.50 45.25
C VAL A 127 -1.83 12.48 46.60
N GLY A 128 -1.84 11.32 47.22
CA GLY A 128 -2.15 11.18 48.65
C GLY A 128 -0.85 11.32 49.43
N ASP A 129 -0.71 12.42 50.17
CA ASP A 129 0.10 12.51 51.38
C ASP A 129 -0.83 12.89 52.54
#